data_AF-A0A2V3PLX5-F1
#
_entry.id   AF-A0A2V3PLX5-F1
#
_cell.length_a   1.000
_cell.length_b   1.000
_cell.length_c   1.000
_cell.angle_alpha   90.00
_cell.angle_beta   90.00
_cell.angle_gamma   90.00
#
_symmetry.space_group_name_H-M   'P 1'
#
loop_
_entity.id
_entity.type
_entity.pdbx_description
1 polymer ?
#
loop_
_entity_poly.entity_id
_entity_poly.type
_entity_poly.pdbx_seq_one_letter_code
_entity_poly.pdbx_strand_id
1 'polypeptide(L)'
;MEIFLYLIALAIIVILCGASANNRRKKQGRTSESVSTPSENTVNGTSEELKLLTKVREIFESGKAMPLYDIYKEVEYNEAIEILPTKENSKASELFHQYCHAISNRYYIKYYELKPSESNKINLRDGELIYYTICDSKLFDSKNLYRAVDLGNIYFTNKRLLFVGKQFNVVKSYTYKSIITYNRYKDAVSISIENQNPKLFKFEPSKDSLFIQDGLNELSILLPRFINNNYTQDSV
;
A
#
# COMPACT_ATOMS: atom_id res chain seq x y z
N MET A 1 -11.49 19.49 62.69
CA MET A 1 -10.32 18.66 62.30
C MET A 1 -10.59 17.79 61.07
N GLU A 2 -11.79 17.25 60.90
CA GLU A 2 -12.08 16.31 59.79
C GLU A 2 -12.00 16.93 58.37
N ILE A 3 -12.40 18.19 58.20
CA ILE A 3 -12.34 18.87 56.89
C ILE A 3 -10.88 19.04 56.41
N PHE A 4 -9.94 19.19 57.35
CA PHE A 4 -8.52 19.36 57.02
C PHE A 4 -7.89 18.05 56.51
N LEU A 5 -8.32 16.91 57.05
CA LEU A 5 -7.91 15.59 56.54
C LEU A 5 -8.43 15.31 55.13
N TYR A 6 -9.67 15.72 54.82
CA TYR A 6 -10.23 15.57 53.47
C TYR A 6 -9.48 16.40 52.42
N LEU A 7 -9.07 17.63 52.77
CA LEU A 7 -8.30 18.48 51.87
C LEU A 7 -6.88 17.94 51.63
N ILE A 8 -6.25 17.36 52.65
CA ILE A 8 -4.95 16.70 52.51
C ILE A 8 -5.07 15.44 51.63
N ALA A 9 -6.13 14.63 51.81
CA ALA A 9 -6.37 13.45 50.99
C ALA A 9 -6.61 13.81 49.52
N LEU A 10 -7.41 14.86 49.23
CA LEU A 10 -7.63 15.37 47.88
C LEU A 10 -6.35 15.90 47.24
N ALA A 11 -5.53 16.64 47.99
CA ALA A 11 -4.25 17.14 47.50
C ALA A 11 -3.28 16.00 47.12
N ILE A 12 -3.21 14.93 47.93
CA ILE A 12 -2.39 13.75 47.65
C ILE A 12 -2.90 13.03 46.39
N ILE A 13 -4.21 12.88 46.21
CA ILE A 13 -4.80 12.26 45.01
C ILE A 13 -4.47 13.08 43.75
N VAL A 14 -4.56 14.41 43.80
CA VAL A 14 -4.24 15.29 42.66
C VAL A 14 -2.74 15.21 42.31
N ILE A 15 -1.86 15.14 43.32
CA ILE A 15 -0.41 15.00 43.11
C ILE A 15 -0.07 13.61 42.50
N LEU A 16 -0.70 12.54 42.98
CA LEU A 16 -0.49 11.19 42.45
C LEU A 16 -1.03 11.03 41.01
N CYS A 17 -2.21 11.61 40.72
CA CYS A 17 -2.75 11.66 39.36
C CYS A 17 -1.90 12.51 38.42
N GLY A 18 -1.38 13.65 38.90
CA GLY A 18 -0.47 14.52 38.16
C GLY A 18 0.87 13.86 37.84
N ALA A 19 1.46 13.14 38.80
CA ALA A 19 2.72 12.42 38.60
C ALA A 19 2.58 11.22 37.64
N SER A 20 1.44 10.51 37.67
CA SER A 20 1.13 9.43 36.74
C SER A 20 0.89 9.93 35.31
N ALA A 21 0.24 11.09 35.15
CA ALA A 21 0.06 11.74 33.85
C ALA A 21 1.39 12.29 33.28
N ASN A 22 2.29 12.78 34.14
CA ASN A 22 3.58 13.34 33.71
C ASN A 22 4.61 12.24 33.36
N ASN A 23 4.57 11.09 34.05
CA ASN A 23 5.39 9.93 33.70
C ASN A 23 4.91 9.22 32.42
N ARG A 24 3.62 9.34 32.05
CA ARG A 24 3.13 8.90 30.73
C ARG A 24 3.53 9.85 29.60
N ARG A 25 3.59 11.17 29.84
CA ARG A 25 4.03 12.16 28.83
C ARG A 25 5.55 12.17 28.62
N LYS A 26 6.37 11.86 29.62
CA LYS A 26 7.84 11.74 29.45
C LYS A 26 8.32 10.42 28.81
N LYS A 27 7.46 9.41 28.69
CA LYS A 27 7.73 8.20 27.88
C LYS A 27 7.29 8.33 26.42
N GLN A 28 6.77 9.49 26.03
CA GLN A 28 6.26 9.78 24.70
C GLN A 28 6.81 11.12 24.22
N GLY A 29 8.14 11.19 24.12
CA GLY A 29 8.87 12.35 23.63
C GLY A 29 10.02 11.92 22.72
N ARG A 30 9.89 12.26 21.43
CA ARG A 30 10.88 12.15 20.35
C ARG A 30 11.22 10.74 19.84
N THR A 31 10.30 10.20 19.07
CA THR A 31 10.70 9.70 17.74
C THR A 31 10.10 10.69 16.75
N SER A 32 10.93 11.58 16.22
CA SER A 32 10.66 12.18 14.92
C SER A 32 10.49 11.01 13.95
N GLU A 33 9.26 10.76 13.50
CA GLU A 33 9.01 9.88 12.37
C GLU A 33 9.63 10.54 11.13
N SER A 34 10.93 10.30 10.96
CA SER A 34 11.46 10.16 9.61
C SER A 34 10.61 9.09 8.94
N VAL A 35 10.23 9.37 7.69
CA VAL A 35 9.72 8.36 6.76
C VAL A 35 10.68 7.18 6.87
N SER A 36 10.22 6.08 7.45
CA SER A 36 11.04 4.89 7.61
C SER A 36 11.18 4.28 6.24
N THR A 37 12.28 4.64 5.60
CA THR A 37 12.93 3.83 4.57
C THR A 37 13.00 2.37 5.05
N PRO A 38 12.91 1.39 4.14
CA PRO A 38 13.24 0.01 4.47
C PRO A 38 14.59 0.01 5.18
N SER A 39 14.71 -0.77 6.26
CA SER A 39 15.96 -0.88 7.04
C SER A 39 17.15 -1.03 6.08
N GLU A 40 18.19 -0.23 6.30
CA GLU A 40 19.52 -0.40 5.73
C GLU A 40 20.10 -1.76 6.17
N ASN A 41 19.55 -2.84 5.63
CA ASN A 41 20.40 -3.93 5.20
C ASN A 41 21.16 -3.32 4.03
N THR A 42 22.45 -3.04 4.22
CA THR A 42 23.30 -2.33 3.26
C THR A 42 23.06 -2.90 1.87
N VAL A 43 22.32 -2.17 1.03
CA VAL A 43 22.00 -2.61 -0.33
C VAL A 43 23.34 -2.69 -1.05
N ASN A 44 23.78 -3.91 -1.39
CA ASN A 44 25.04 -4.10 -2.08
C ASN A 44 24.89 -3.76 -3.57
N GLY A 45 25.92 -3.14 -4.13
CA GLY A 45 25.99 -2.72 -5.53
C GLY A 45 27.19 -1.80 -5.77
N THR A 46 27.55 -1.65 -7.05
CA THR A 46 28.49 -0.65 -7.57
C THR A 46 27.95 0.76 -7.39
N SER A 47 28.82 1.78 -7.51
CA SER A 47 28.39 3.18 -7.43
C SER A 47 27.35 3.53 -8.50
N GLU A 48 27.54 2.97 -9.70
CA GLU A 48 26.66 3.14 -10.86
C GLU A 48 25.29 2.49 -10.62
N GLU A 49 25.24 1.26 -10.10
CA GLU A 49 23.98 0.59 -9.74
C GLU A 49 23.19 1.37 -8.69
N LEU A 50 23.85 1.90 -7.66
CA LEU A 50 23.20 2.67 -6.60
C LEU A 50 22.67 4.02 -7.11
N LYS A 51 23.37 4.66 -8.05
CA LYS A 51 22.88 5.88 -8.73
C LYS A 51 21.62 5.59 -9.56
N LEU A 52 21.62 4.53 -10.36
CA LEU A 52 20.44 4.13 -11.15
C LEU A 52 19.26 3.75 -10.25
N LEU A 53 19.52 2.99 -9.18
CA LEU A 53 18.52 2.62 -8.18
C LEU A 53 17.88 3.86 -7.54
N THR A 54 18.68 4.88 -7.22
CA THR A 54 18.19 6.13 -6.62
C THR A 54 17.26 6.87 -7.59
N LYS A 55 17.69 7.05 -8.86
CA LYS A 55 16.86 7.69 -9.89
C LYS A 55 15.53 6.95 -10.10
N VAL A 56 15.54 5.62 -10.25
CA VAL A 56 14.29 4.87 -10.47
C VAL A 56 13.37 4.87 -9.25
N ARG A 57 13.93 4.89 -8.03
CA ARG A 57 13.14 5.03 -6.79
C ARG A 57 12.42 6.38 -6.76
N GLU A 58 13.07 7.47 -7.14
CA GLU A 58 12.42 8.79 -7.21
C GLU A 58 11.25 8.79 -8.21
N ILE A 59 11.42 8.15 -9.37
CA ILE A 59 10.33 7.95 -10.34
C ILE A 59 9.19 7.14 -9.69
N PHE A 60 9.52 6.04 -9.01
CA PHE A 60 8.53 5.20 -8.33
C PHE A 60 7.74 5.98 -7.27
N GLU A 61 8.42 6.71 -6.40
CA GLU A 61 7.84 7.48 -5.28
C GLU A 61 6.98 8.65 -5.75
N SER A 62 7.27 9.22 -6.92
CA SER A 62 6.43 10.25 -7.54
C SER A 62 5.05 9.74 -8.00
N GLY A 63 4.82 8.41 -8.02
CA GLY A 63 3.57 7.81 -8.47
C GLY A 63 3.39 7.82 -10.00
N LYS A 64 4.43 8.15 -10.77
CA LYS A 64 4.42 8.11 -12.25
C LYS A 64 4.08 6.70 -12.76
N ALA A 65 3.42 6.67 -13.91
CA ALA A 65 3.12 5.48 -14.71
C ALA A 65 3.76 5.67 -16.09
N MET A 66 4.76 4.88 -16.43
CA MET A 66 5.57 5.04 -17.64
C MET A 66 5.87 3.68 -18.27
N PRO A 67 5.90 3.54 -19.60
CA PRO A 67 6.35 2.30 -20.23
C PRO A 67 7.83 2.07 -19.95
N LEU A 68 8.25 0.80 -19.96
CA LEU A 68 9.62 0.41 -19.59
C LEU A 68 10.72 1.16 -20.35
N TYR A 69 10.52 1.40 -21.65
CA TYR A 69 11.46 2.15 -22.49
C TYR A 69 11.70 3.57 -21.98
N ASP A 70 10.63 4.29 -21.59
CA ASP A 70 10.75 5.66 -21.11
C ASP A 70 11.43 5.74 -19.74
N ILE A 71 11.27 4.71 -18.90
CA ILE A 71 11.98 4.61 -17.61
C ILE A 71 13.48 4.54 -17.86
N TYR A 72 13.92 3.65 -18.76
CA TYR A 72 15.34 3.50 -19.10
C TYR A 72 15.92 4.79 -19.69
N LYS A 73 15.16 5.48 -20.53
CA LYS A 73 15.55 6.79 -21.04
C LYS A 73 15.69 7.84 -19.94
N GLU A 74 14.75 7.93 -19.00
CA GLU A 74 14.75 8.94 -17.92
C GLU A 74 15.90 8.73 -16.94
N VAL A 75 16.29 7.47 -16.67
CA VAL A 75 17.46 7.20 -15.82
C VAL A 75 18.80 7.31 -16.56
N GLU A 76 18.77 7.67 -17.85
CA GLU A 76 19.93 7.74 -18.76
C GLU A 76 20.66 6.39 -18.86
N TYR A 77 19.87 5.32 -18.96
CA TYR A 77 20.40 3.99 -19.18
C TYR A 77 20.95 3.89 -20.61
N ASN A 78 22.26 3.97 -20.77
CA ASN A 78 22.93 3.79 -22.06
C ASN A 78 23.05 2.30 -22.37
N GLU A 79 22.69 1.88 -23.59
CA GLU A 79 22.89 0.50 -24.10
C GLU A 79 24.36 0.03 -23.99
N ALA A 80 25.31 0.97 -23.93
CA ALA A 80 26.74 0.70 -23.70
C ALA A 80 27.09 0.24 -22.28
N ILE A 81 26.10 0.17 -21.37
CA ILE A 81 26.20 -0.68 -20.18
C ILE A 81 26.02 -2.13 -20.67
N GLU A 82 27.06 -2.68 -21.33
CA GLU A 82 27.15 -4.08 -21.81
C GLU A 82 26.95 -5.12 -20.69
N ILE A 83 26.77 -4.67 -19.45
CA ILE A 83 26.45 -5.48 -18.29
C ILE A 83 25.47 -4.66 -17.43
N LEU A 84 24.18 -4.61 -17.79
CA LEU A 84 23.20 -4.89 -16.72
C LEU A 84 23.72 -6.17 -16.07
N PRO A 85 23.75 -6.33 -14.74
CA PRO A 85 24.13 -7.60 -14.16
C PRO A 85 23.02 -8.59 -14.53
N THR A 86 23.15 -9.15 -15.73
CA THR A 86 22.42 -10.30 -16.26
C THR A 86 22.66 -11.52 -15.38
N LYS A 87 23.63 -11.42 -14.45
CA LYS A 87 23.66 -12.18 -13.22
C LYS A 87 23.01 -11.40 -12.09
N GLU A 88 21.89 -11.90 -11.58
CA GLU A 88 21.19 -11.48 -10.35
C GLU A 88 22.08 -11.51 -9.07
N ASN A 89 23.18 -10.76 -9.04
CA ASN A 89 24.21 -10.90 -8.01
C ASN A 89 24.19 -9.75 -6.97
N SER A 90 23.51 -8.64 -7.26
CA SER A 90 23.41 -7.49 -6.35
C SER A 90 21.94 -7.19 -5.99
N LYS A 91 21.71 -6.81 -4.73
CA LYS A 91 20.39 -6.38 -4.26
C LYS A 91 19.97 -5.07 -4.92
N ALA A 92 20.93 -4.21 -5.26
CA ALA A 92 20.67 -2.97 -5.96
C ALA A 92 20.02 -3.21 -7.34
N SER A 93 20.57 -4.16 -8.11
CA SER A 93 20.01 -4.49 -9.42
C SER A 93 18.64 -5.14 -9.32
N GLU A 94 18.45 -6.07 -8.38
CA GLU A 94 17.15 -6.70 -8.14
C GLU A 94 16.07 -5.63 -7.86
N LEU A 95 16.35 -4.71 -6.93
CA LEU A 95 15.42 -3.63 -6.59
C LEU A 95 15.17 -2.68 -7.75
N PHE A 96 16.20 -2.37 -8.55
CA PHE A 96 16.04 -1.53 -9.74
C PHE A 96 15.02 -2.13 -10.71
N HIS A 97 15.15 -3.42 -11.03
CA HIS A 97 14.20 -4.11 -11.92
C HIS A 97 12.80 -4.17 -11.33
N GLN A 98 12.67 -4.39 -10.02
CA GLN A 98 11.36 -4.40 -9.36
C GLN A 98 10.67 -3.03 -9.43
N TYR A 99 11.41 -1.93 -9.23
CA TYR A 99 10.86 -0.58 -9.41
C TYR A 99 10.46 -0.32 -10.85
N CYS A 100 11.31 -0.65 -11.83
CA CYS A 100 10.98 -0.55 -13.25
C CYS A 100 9.71 -1.33 -13.58
N HIS A 101 9.60 -2.57 -13.11
CA HIS A 101 8.43 -3.41 -13.31
C HIS A 101 7.17 -2.78 -12.68
N ALA A 102 7.24 -2.30 -11.44
CA ALA A 102 6.09 -1.66 -10.80
C ALA A 102 5.62 -0.40 -11.54
N ILE A 103 6.54 0.50 -11.91
CA ILE A 103 6.23 1.71 -12.68
C ILE A 103 5.61 1.37 -14.05
N SER A 104 6.19 0.39 -14.73
CA SER A 104 5.70 -0.10 -16.02
C SER A 104 4.32 -0.75 -15.90
N ASN A 105 4.12 -1.56 -14.86
CA ASN A 105 2.83 -2.17 -14.58
C ASN A 105 1.74 -1.12 -14.36
N ARG A 106 2.03 -0.01 -13.63
CA ARG A 106 1.08 1.12 -13.52
C ARG A 106 0.64 1.64 -14.89
N TYR A 107 1.57 1.75 -15.84
CA TYR A 107 1.26 2.19 -17.20
C TYR A 107 0.35 1.18 -17.91
N TYR A 108 0.72 -0.11 -17.87
CA TYR A 108 -0.09 -1.17 -18.48
C TYR A 108 -1.52 -1.21 -17.92
N ILE A 109 -1.67 -1.27 -16.60
CA ILE A 109 -2.99 -1.33 -15.95
C ILE A 109 -3.79 -0.03 -16.07
N LYS A 110 -3.16 1.07 -16.48
CA LYS A 110 -3.84 2.34 -16.72
C LYS A 110 -4.37 2.45 -18.14
N TYR A 111 -3.58 2.01 -19.13
CA TYR A 111 -3.84 2.32 -20.53
C TYR A 111 -4.27 1.13 -21.40
N TYR A 112 -3.99 -0.11 -20.98
CA TYR A 112 -4.30 -1.28 -21.80
C TYR A 112 -5.49 -2.07 -21.27
N GLU A 113 -6.12 -2.83 -22.15
CA GLU A 113 -7.11 -3.85 -21.81
C GLU A 113 -6.57 -4.85 -20.78
N LEU A 114 -7.32 -5.06 -19.69
CA LEU A 114 -7.07 -6.13 -18.74
C LEU A 114 -7.72 -7.43 -19.24
N LYS A 115 -6.95 -8.51 -19.24
CA LYS A 115 -7.44 -9.85 -19.57
C LYS A 115 -7.83 -10.60 -18.31
N PRO A 116 -8.90 -11.42 -18.34
CA PRO A 116 -9.26 -12.24 -17.20
C PRO A 116 -8.20 -13.31 -16.93
N SER A 117 -8.02 -13.64 -15.66
CA SER A 117 -7.17 -14.70 -15.16
C SER A 117 -8.04 -15.80 -14.55
N GLU A 118 -7.70 -17.05 -14.83
CA GLU A 118 -8.33 -18.20 -14.18
C GLU A 118 -7.73 -18.37 -12.78
N SER A 119 -8.57 -18.32 -11.75
CA SER A 119 -8.17 -18.66 -10.38
C SER A 119 -9.14 -19.64 -9.76
N ASN A 120 -8.65 -20.84 -9.45
CA ASN A 120 -9.43 -21.90 -8.81
C ASN A 120 -9.49 -21.75 -7.28
N LYS A 121 -8.88 -20.70 -6.71
CA LYS A 121 -8.65 -20.57 -5.26
C LYS A 121 -9.66 -19.67 -4.54
N ILE A 122 -10.65 -19.12 -5.25
CA ILE A 122 -11.59 -18.13 -4.72
C ILE A 122 -13.00 -18.51 -5.12
N ASN A 123 -13.94 -18.38 -4.17
CA ASN A 123 -15.35 -18.65 -4.42
C ASN A 123 -15.98 -17.50 -5.24
N LEU A 124 -15.96 -17.66 -6.56
CA LEU A 124 -16.53 -16.74 -7.54
C LEU A 124 -17.99 -17.09 -7.84
N ARG A 125 -18.82 -16.08 -8.14
CA ARG A 125 -20.18 -16.31 -8.62
C ARG A 125 -20.17 -16.81 -10.06
N ASP A 126 -21.25 -17.43 -10.51
CA ASP A 126 -21.39 -17.87 -11.90
C ASP A 126 -21.09 -16.74 -12.90
N GLY A 127 -20.18 -16.99 -13.85
CA GLY A 127 -19.73 -16.02 -14.85
C GLY A 127 -18.96 -14.82 -14.28
N GLU A 128 -18.51 -14.89 -13.03
CA GLU A 128 -17.59 -13.92 -12.44
C GLU A 128 -16.14 -14.31 -12.78
N LEU A 129 -15.37 -13.37 -13.32
CA LEU A 129 -13.98 -13.56 -13.73
C LEU A 129 -13.09 -12.54 -13.02
N ILE A 130 -11.89 -12.94 -12.62
CA ILE A 130 -10.90 -12.04 -12.01
C ILE A 130 -10.07 -11.41 -13.12
N TYR A 131 -9.83 -10.11 -13.04
CA TYR A 131 -9.03 -9.34 -13.99
C TYR A 131 -7.74 -8.81 -13.38
N TYR A 132 -7.72 -8.60 -12.06
CA TYR A 132 -6.53 -8.13 -11.36
C TYR A 132 -6.54 -8.54 -9.89
N THR A 133 -5.34 -8.74 -9.32
CA THR A 133 -5.16 -9.00 -7.89
C THR A 133 -4.12 -8.06 -7.32
N ILE A 134 -4.46 -7.36 -6.24
CA ILE A 134 -3.50 -6.64 -5.41
C ILE A 134 -3.25 -7.46 -4.15
N CYS A 135 -2.00 -7.85 -3.93
CA CYS A 135 -1.59 -8.65 -2.79
C CYS A 135 -1.32 -7.81 -1.54
N ASP A 136 -1.45 -8.44 -0.38
CA ASP A 136 -0.97 -7.94 0.92
C ASP A 136 -1.52 -6.58 1.34
N SER A 137 -2.80 -6.37 1.03
CA SER A 137 -3.59 -5.24 1.49
C SER A 137 -4.08 -5.45 2.92
N LYS A 138 -3.96 -4.43 3.77
CA LYS A 138 -4.59 -4.40 5.09
C LYS A 138 -5.95 -3.71 5.00
N LEU A 139 -7.00 -4.42 5.37
CA LEU A 139 -8.34 -3.85 5.47
C LEU A 139 -8.56 -3.29 6.87
N PHE A 140 -9.07 -2.06 6.95
CA PHE A 140 -9.54 -1.43 8.18
C PHE A 140 -11.02 -1.04 8.04
N ASP A 141 -11.76 -1.13 9.15
CA ASP A 141 -13.10 -0.54 9.25
C ASP A 141 -12.95 0.89 9.77
N SER A 142 -13.68 1.86 9.22
CA SER A 142 -13.57 3.25 9.69
C SER A 142 -13.96 3.43 11.16
N LYS A 143 -14.71 2.48 11.76
CA LYS A 143 -15.00 2.47 13.20
C LYS A 143 -13.78 2.11 14.07
N ASN A 144 -12.78 1.42 13.52
CA ASN A 144 -11.58 1.03 14.25
C ASN A 144 -10.34 1.10 13.35
N LEU A 145 -9.73 2.29 13.32
CA LEU A 145 -8.52 2.56 12.53
C LEU A 145 -7.23 2.06 13.19
N TYR A 146 -7.29 1.62 14.45
CA TYR A 146 -6.11 1.20 15.21
C TYR A 146 -5.77 -0.28 15.02
N ARG A 147 -6.70 -1.07 14.49
CA ARG A 147 -6.50 -2.50 14.25
C ARG A 147 -7.02 -2.88 12.87
N ALA A 148 -6.15 -3.48 12.07
CA ALA A 148 -6.57 -4.08 10.81
C ALA A 148 -7.62 -5.17 11.09
N VAL A 149 -8.69 -5.15 10.30
CA VAL A 149 -9.71 -6.20 10.26
C VAL A 149 -9.05 -7.50 9.80
N ASP A 150 -8.24 -7.44 8.75
CA ASP A 150 -7.45 -8.56 8.24
C ASP A 150 -6.36 -8.05 7.28
N LEU A 151 -5.37 -8.91 7.00
CA LEU A 151 -4.38 -8.77 5.93
C LEU A 151 -4.74 -9.77 4.83
N GLY A 152 -4.88 -9.31 3.59
CA GLY A 152 -5.40 -10.14 2.52
C GLY A 152 -5.09 -9.63 1.12
N ASN A 153 -5.79 -10.18 0.15
CA ASN A 153 -5.71 -9.77 -1.24
C ASN A 153 -7.00 -9.07 -1.66
N ILE A 154 -6.86 -8.06 -2.52
CA ILE A 154 -7.98 -7.42 -3.22
C ILE A 154 -8.03 -8.01 -4.63
N TYR A 155 -9.21 -8.49 -5.03
CA TYR A 155 -9.50 -9.00 -6.36
C TYR A 155 -10.47 -8.06 -7.06
N PHE A 156 -10.12 -7.68 -8.28
CA PHE A 156 -11.02 -6.99 -9.20
C PHE A 156 -11.65 -8.02 -10.11
N THR A 157 -12.97 -8.15 -10.03
CA THR A 157 -13.73 -9.03 -10.92
C THR A 157 -14.54 -8.21 -11.90
N ASN A 158 -15.14 -8.82 -12.91
CA ASN A 158 -16.14 -8.13 -13.75
C ASN A 158 -17.41 -7.70 -12.99
N LYS A 159 -17.61 -8.09 -11.73
CA LYS A 159 -18.84 -7.83 -10.97
C LYS A 159 -18.64 -6.99 -9.71
N ARG A 160 -17.47 -7.09 -9.06
CA ARG A 160 -17.25 -6.50 -7.73
C ARG A 160 -15.77 -6.41 -7.38
N LEU A 161 -15.49 -5.53 -6.42
CA LEU A 161 -14.28 -5.57 -5.62
C LEU A 161 -14.45 -6.61 -4.52
N LEU A 162 -13.54 -7.58 -4.44
CA LEU A 162 -13.56 -8.65 -3.45
C LEU A 162 -12.28 -8.61 -2.63
N PHE A 163 -12.39 -8.49 -1.32
CA PHE A 163 -11.27 -8.67 -0.39
C PHE A 163 -11.35 -10.05 0.26
N VAL A 164 -10.25 -10.79 0.24
CA VAL A 164 -10.11 -12.08 0.93
C VAL A 164 -8.90 -12.01 1.87
N GLY A 165 -9.20 -12.00 3.16
CA GLY A 165 -8.23 -12.03 4.25
C GLY A 165 -7.53 -13.38 4.37
N LYS A 166 -6.23 -13.35 4.65
CA LYS A 166 -5.37 -14.52 4.84
C LYS A 166 -5.22 -14.92 6.30
N GLN A 167 -5.34 -13.98 7.24
CA GLN A 167 -5.07 -14.25 8.66
C GLN A 167 -6.32 -14.67 9.42
N PHE A 168 -7.46 -13.99 9.17
CA PHE A 168 -8.71 -14.24 9.87
C PHE A 168 -9.84 -14.71 8.95
N ASN A 169 -9.52 -15.06 7.69
CA ASN A 169 -10.46 -15.49 6.66
C ASN A 169 -11.61 -14.50 6.44
N VAL A 170 -11.37 -13.20 6.65
CA VAL A 170 -12.40 -12.18 6.44
C VAL A 170 -12.63 -11.98 4.95
N VAL A 171 -13.86 -12.21 4.50
CA VAL A 171 -14.28 -11.93 3.13
C VAL A 171 -15.18 -10.70 3.09
N LYS A 172 -14.86 -9.73 2.23
CA LYS A 172 -15.70 -8.56 1.96
C LYS A 172 -15.89 -8.37 0.47
N SER A 173 -17.11 -8.00 0.08
CA SER A 173 -17.53 -7.95 -1.33
C SER A 173 -18.33 -6.68 -1.57
N TYR A 174 -17.94 -5.91 -2.57
CA TYR A 174 -18.54 -4.62 -2.91
C TYR A 174 -18.82 -4.55 -4.41
N THR A 175 -20.09 -4.46 -4.81
CA THR A 175 -20.41 -4.22 -6.22
C THR A 175 -19.94 -2.83 -6.59
N TYR A 176 -19.45 -2.63 -7.81
CA TYR A 176 -18.94 -1.32 -8.24
C TYR A 176 -20.01 -0.23 -8.15
N LYS A 177 -21.28 -0.58 -8.42
CA LYS A 177 -22.43 0.32 -8.27
C LYS A 177 -22.67 0.82 -6.84
N SER A 178 -22.27 0.06 -5.82
CA SER A 178 -22.42 0.46 -4.41
C SER A 178 -21.31 1.40 -3.92
N ILE A 179 -20.24 1.58 -4.70
CA ILE A 179 -19.13 2.46 -4.35
C ILE A 179 -19.50 3.88 -4.76
N ILE A 180 -19.75 4.75 -3.78
CA ILE A 180 -20.22 6.12 -4.01
C ILE A 180 -19.04 7.04 -4.34
N THR A 181 -17.98 6.94 -3.54
CA THR A 181 -16.75 7.72 -3.69
C THR A 181 -15.54 6.91 -3.23
N TYR A 182 -14.36 7.32 -3.68
CA TYR A 182 -13.10 6.82 -3.17
C TYR A 182 -12.13 7.99 -2.97
N ASN A 183 -11.32 7.93 -1.92
CA ASN A 183 -10.36 8.98 -1.58
C ASN A 183 -8.99 8.36 -1.35
N ARG A 184 -7.97 8.94 -1.98
CA ARG A 184 -6.58 8.56 -1.79
C ARG A 184 -5.94 9.38 -0.67
N TYR A 185 -5.28 8.69 0.25
CA TYR A 185 -4.42 9.25 1.29
C TYR A 185 -2.96 8.87 1.02
N LYS A 186 -2.05 9.31 1.89
CA LYS A 186 -0.61 9.06 1.76
C LYS A 186 -0.26 7.56 1.67
N ASP A 187 -0.92 6.73 2.48
CA ASP A 187 -0.63 5.29 2.64
C ASP A 187 -1.86 4.40 2.41
N ALA A 188 -2.98 4.98 1.97
CA ALA A 188 -4.28 4.31 1.99
C ALA A 188 -5.24 4.78 0.91
N VAL A 189 -6.22 3.93 0.59
CA VAL A 189 -7.41 4.31 -0.17
C VAL A 189 -8.63 4.01 0.68
N SER A 190 -9.48 5.01 0.89
CA SER A 190 -10.80 4.83 1.48
C SER A 190 -11.84 4.69 0.38
N ILE A 191 -12.72 3.71 0.50
CA ILE A 191 -13.91 3.58 -0.34
C ILE A 191 -15.16 3.77 0.51
N SER A 192 -16.04 4.66 0.07
CA SER A 192 -17.35 4.89 0.67
C SER A 192 -18.37 4.00 -0.02
N ILE A 193 -19.06 3.19 0.77
CA ILE A 193 -20.04 2.20 0.28
C ILE A 193 -21.43 2.64 0.74
N GLU A 194 -22.44 2.51 -0.12
CA GLU A 194 -23.83 2.79 0.22
C GLU A 194 -24.29 2.00 1.45
N ASN A 195 -24.93 2.70 2.40
CA ASN A 195 -25.45 2.15 3.67
C ASN A 195 -24.41 1.41 4.54
N GLN A 196 -23.11 1.68 4.36
CA GLN A 196 -22.05 1.06 5.12
C GLN A 196 -21.00 2.09 5.54
N ASN A 197 -20.27 1.76 6.61
CA ASN A 197 -19.10 2.54 6.99
C ASN A 197 -18.02 2.43 5.90
N PRO A 198 -17.28 3.51 5.61
CA PRO A 198 -16.14 3.48 4.71
C PRO A 198 -15.14 2.38 5.06
N LYS A 199 -14.49 1.87 4.02
CA LYS A 199 -13.48 0.81 4.13
C LYS A 199 -12.15 1.39 3.71
N LEU A 200 -11.16 1.24 4.57
CA LEU A 200 -9.84 1.79 4.35
C LEU A 200 -8.88 0.65 4.03
N PHE A 201 -8.29 0.68 2.84
CA PHE A 201 -7.24 -0.25 2.43
C PHE A 201 -5.90 0.44 2.59
N LYS A 202 -5.03 -0.13 3.43
CA LYS A 202 -3.65 0.32 3.59
C LYS A 202 -2.68 -0.63 2.89
N PHE A 203 -1.62 -0.04 2.37
CA PHE A 203 -0.52 -0.74 1.72
C PHE A 203 0.75 -0.33 2.43
N GLU A 204 1.22 -1.18 3.32
CA GLU A 204 2.44 -0.93 4.08
C GLU A 204 3.52 -1.82 3.50
N PRO A 205 4.67 -1.26 3.08
CA PRO A 205 5.80 -2.05 2.65
C PRO A 205 6.14 -3.06 3.75
N SER A 206 5.98 -4.36 3.46
CA SER A 206 6.48 -5.36 4.39
C SER A 206 8.00 -5.25 4.43
N LYS A 207 8.56 -5.17 5.64
CA LYS A 207 10.02 -5.16 5.85
C LYS A 207 10.70 -6.40 5.27
N ASP A 208 9.95 -7.48 5.16
CA ASP A 208 10.40 -8.79 4.66
C ASP A 208 9.90 -9.08 3.23
N SER A 209 9.27 -8.11 2.56
CA SER A 209 8.83 -8.31 1.18
C SER A 209 10.03 -8.44 0.26
N LEU A 210 10.12 -9.57 -0.43
CA LEU A 210 11.04 -9.73 -1.55
C LEU A 210 10.68 -8.83 -2.74
N PHE A 211 9.45 -8.28 -2.75
CA PHE A 211 8.90 -7.50 -3.86
C PHE A 211 8.51 -6.07 -3.45
N ILE A 212 8.79 -5.09 -4.31
CA ILE A 212 8.25 -3.73 -4.19
C ILE A 212 6.72 -3.78 -4.22
N GLN A 213 6.09 -3.29 -3.15
CA GLN A 213 4.64 -3.19 -3.08
C GLN A 213 4.16 -1.87 -3.66
N ASP A 214 3.21 -1.94 -4.61
CA ASP A 214 2.66 -0.78 -5.29
C ASP A 214 1.13 -0.67 -5.19
N GLY A 215 0.53 -1.45 -4.29
CA GLY A 215 -0.92 -1.62 -4.20
C GLY A 215 -1.71 -0.32 -4.01
N LEU A 216 -1.12 0.72 -3.42
CA LEU A 216 -1.73 2.05 -3.32
C LEU A 216 -1.98 2.68 -4.71
N ASN A 217 -0.97 2.65 -5.59
CA ASN A 217 -1.08 3.19 -6.93
C ASN A 217 -1.95 2.29 -7.80
N GLU A 218 -1.78 0.97 -7.70
CA GLU A 218 -2.60 0.00 -8.42
C GLU A 218 -4.09 0.17 -8.09
N LEU A 219 -4.46 0.23 -6.80
CA LEU A 219 -5.85 0.44 -6.40
C LEU A 219 -6.39 1.78 -6.89
N SER A 220 -5.57 2.84 -6.83
CA SER A 220 -5.96 4.17 -7.31
C SER A 220 -6.22 4.22 -8.82
N ILE A 221 -5.52 3.39 -9.60
CA ILE A 221 -5.71 3.30 -11.06
C ILE A 221 -6.87 2.37 -11.40
N LEU A 222 -6.92 1.18 -10.80
CA LEU A 222 -7.89 0.15 -11.14
C LEU A 222 -9.31 0.52 -10.69
N LEU A 223 -9.48 1.09 -9.50
CA LEU A 223 -10.80 1.37 -8.95
C LEU A 223 -11.70 2.22 -9.88
N PRO A 224 -11.27 3.39 -10.38
CA PRO A 224 -12.07 4.14 -11.36
C PRO A 224 -12.30 3.36 -12.65
N ARG A 225 -11.33 2.55 -13.11
CA ARG A 225 -11.49 1.77 -14.33
C ARG A 225 -12.64 0.77 -14.24
N PHE A 226 -12.75 0.08 -13.10
CA PHE A 226 -13.83 -0.87 -12.86
C PHE A 226 -15.17 -0.19 -12.55
N ILE A 227 -15.18 0.94 -11.84
CA ILE A 227 -16.40 1.72 -11.62
C ILE A 227 -16.99 2.22 -12.95
N ASN A 228 -16.12 2.68 -13.87
CA ASN A 228 -16.53 3.19 -15.17
C ASN A 228 -16.62 2.11 -16.26
N ASN A 229 -16.36 0.84 -15.92
CA ASN A 229 -16.38 -0.30 -16.84
C ASN A 229 -15.50 -0.11 -18.10
N ASN A 230 -14.32 0.51 -17.95
CA ASN A 230 -13.36 0.73 -19.04
C ASN A 230 -12.11 -0.18 -18.93
N TYR A 231 -12.14 -1.17 -18.05
CA TYR A 231 -11.02 -2.10 -17.83
C TYR A 231 -10.80 -3.07 -19.00
N THR A 232 -11.78 -3.20 -19.90
CA THR A 232 -11.68 -3.99 -21.14
C THR A 232 -11.37 -3.16 -22.38
N GLN A 233 -10.96 -1.89 -22.21
CA GLN A 233 -10.69 -0.97 -23.31
C GLN A 233 -9.28 -0.41 -23.18
N ASP A 234 -8.62 -0.24 -24.33
CA ASP A 234 -7.42 0.59 -24.41
C ASP A 234 -7.82 2.07 -24.26
N SER A 235 -7.03 2.83 -23.51
CA SER A 235 -7.23 4.27 -23.25
C SER A 235 -6.24 5.14 -24.03
N VAL A 236 -5.74 4.63 -25.15
CA VAL A 236 -4.74 5.27 -26.04
C VAL A 236 -5.42 6.28 -26.96
#